data_AF-A0A6N6LCI8-F1
#
_entry.id   AF-A0A6N6LCI8-F1
#
_cell.length_a   1.000
_cell.length_b   1.000
_cell.length_c   1.000
_cell.angle_alpha   90.00
_cell.angle_beta   90.00
_cell.angle_gamma   90.00
#
_symmetry.space_group_name_H-M   'P 1'
#
loop_
_entity.id
_entity.type
_entity.pdbx_description
1 polymer ?
#
loop_
_entity_poly.entity_id
_entity_poly.type
_entity_poly.pdbx_seq_one_letter_code
_entity_poly.pdbx_strand_id
1 'polypeptide(L)'
;MFCKNIFYWHIVCFVETDSGICREKLMKKSIWMHALMAAGLLASVPAMAATAWTFTGGSNSGSSYGNVRTYSSGGVQVQATAWANTGGSSNTLIENAYLGSYSGGLGVGNRDAGNGDPGEGTNPEHAIDNDDRYDSVLLSFSQAVNLTAVQNGWYSNDSDLSVLAYLGAGTPTIAGGTYADMVSGGWVNIASLSNPGTSLASTGSSVYSSYWLIGAFNPTFDSGNAGWANGKDYAKLYAVKGNICTAPGGASGGKCGGTPGTGIPEPGSLALAGLGLLGVIGLRRRRK
;
A
#
# COMPACT_ATOMS: atom_id res chain seq x y z
N MET A 1 28.61 7.60 -52.84
CA MET A 1 29.11 6.22 -52.91
C MET A 1 28.08 5.34 -52.20
N PHE A 2 27.33 4.54 -52.99
CA PHE A 2 26.41 3.41 -52.66
C PHE A 2 25.52 3.45 -51.40
N CYS A 3 24.25 3.02 -51.36
CA CYS A 3 23.19 2.70 -52.32
C CYS A 3 21.89 2.52 -51.49
N LYS A 4 20.73 2.85 -52.08
CA LYS A 4 19.37 2.73 -51.54
C LYS A 4 18.93 1.25 -51.36
N ASN A 5 17.92 1.02 -50.51
CA ASN A 5 16.91 -0.02 -50.76
C ASN A 5 15.52 0.43 -50.26
N ILE A 6 14.67 0.72 -51.23
CA ILE A 6 13.21 0.91 -51.14
C ILE A 6 12.62 -0.35 -51.79
N PHE A 7 11.73 -1.06 -51.09
CA PHE A 7 10.97 -2.16 -51.70
C PHE A 7 9.55 -1.70 -52.02
N TYR A 8 9.30 -1.53 -53.32
CA TYR A 8 7.98 -1.54 -53.96
C TYR A 8 7.63 -2.99 -54.29
N TRP A 9 6.36 -3.37 -54.15
CA TRP A 9 5.83 -4.54 -54.88
C TRP A 9 4.57 -4.14 -55.66
N HIS A 10 4.64 -4.46 -56.95
CA HIS A 10 3.68 -4.17 -57.99
C HIS A 10 2.46 -5.10 -57.91
N ILE A 11 1.32 -4.52 -58.29
CA ILE A 11 0.09 -5.18 -58.73
C ILE A 11 0.39 -6.06 -59.95
N VAL A 12 -0.08 -7.31 -59.92
CA VAL A 12 -0.24 -8.14 -61.12
C VAL A 12 -1.72 -8.49 -61.23
N CYS A 13 -2.39 -7.89 -62.20
CA CYS A 13 -3.67 -8.38 -62.71
C CYS A 13 -3.40 -9.53 -63.66
N PHE A 14 -4.10 -10.65 -63.47
CA PHE A 14 -4.28 -11.65 -64.52
C PHE A 14 -5.78 -11.73 -64.82
N VAL A 15 -6.14 -11.35 -66.05
CA VAL A 15 -7.45 -11.56 -66.66
C VAL A 15 -7.29 -12.82 -67.50
N GLU A 16 -8.09 -13.85 -67.24
CA GLU A 16 -8.30 -14.91 -68.21
C GLU A 16 -9.77 -15.33 -68.21
N THR A 17 -10.28 -15.46 -69.42
CA THR A 17 -11.68 -15.53 -69.80
C THR A 17 -12.17 -16.96 -69.97
N ASP A 18 -13.44 -17.15 -69.60
CA ASP A 18 -14.47 -17.91 -70.30
C ASP A 18 -14.77 -19.41 -70.00
N SER A 19 -16.09 -19.61 -69.84
CA SER A 19 -16.91 -20.79 -70.18
C SER A 19 -16.68 -22.15 -69.51
N GLY A 20 -17.68 -22.61 -68.73
CA GLY A 20 -17.78 -23.98 -68.26
C GLY A 20 -18.99 -24.27 -67.38
N ILE A 21 -20.14 -24.54 -68.01
CA ILE A 21 -21.37 -24.97 -67.35
C ILE A 21 -21.17 -26.39 -66.78
N CYS A 22 -21.26 -26.54 -65.45
CA CYS A 22 -21.53 -27.82 -64.79
C CYS A 22 -22.65 -27.64 -63.75
N ARG A 23 -23.88 -28.00 -64.15
CA ARG A 23 -24.96 -28.33 -63.22
C ARG A 23 -24.63 -29.68 -62.57
N GLU A 24 -24.58 -29.75 -61.24
CA GLU A 24 -25.43 -30.68 -60.48
C GLU A 24 -25.30 -30.58 -58.95
N LYS A 25 -26.44 -30.87 -58.31
CA LYS A 25 -26.65 -31.38 -56.95
C LYS A 25 -26.78 -30.39 -55.79
N LEU A 26 -28.06 -30.13 -55.52
CA LEU A 26 -28.68 -29.97 -54.21
C LEU A 26 -27.85 -30.52 -53.04
N MET A 27 -27.50 -29.64 -52.10
CA MET A 27 -27.56 -29.96 -50.68
C MET A 27 -27.85 -28.69 -49.89
N LYS A 28 -29.14 -28.43 -49.64
CA LYS A 28 -29.60 -27.52 -48.59
C LYS A 28 -29.18 -28.10 -47.25
N LYS A 29 -28.00 -27.76 -46.75
CA LYS A 29 -27.67 -27.94 -45.32
C LYS A 29 -28.06 -26.67 -44.58
N SER A 30 -29.30 -26.70 -44.10
CA SER A 30 -29.78 -25.91 -42.98
C SER A 30 -28.85 -26.13 -41.80
N ILE A 31 -28.00 -25.14 -41.51
CA ILE A 31 -27.25 -25.09 -40.25
C ILE A 31 -28.07 -24.22 -39.31
N TRP A 32 -28.71 -24.92 -38.38
CA TRP A 32 -29.51 -24.38 -37.30
C TRP A 32 -28.64 -23.53 -36.37
N MET A 33 -29.13 -22.33 -36.08
CA MET A 33 -28.77 -21.50 -34.92
C MET A 33 -28.68 -22.34 -33.66
N HIS A 34 -27.62 -22.17 -32.86
CA HIS A 34 -27.64 -22.07 -31.39
C HIS A 34 -26.31 -21.45 -30.93
N ALA A 35 -26.12 -20.15 -31.21
CA ALA A 35 -25.09 -19.37 -30.51
C ALA A 35 -25.69 -18.92 -29.17
N LEU A 36 -25.53 -19.75 -28.14
CA LEU A 36 -25.82 -19.36 -26.75
C LEU A 36 -24.67 -18.42 -26.31
N MET A 37 -24.84 -17.11 -26.53
CA MET A 37 -23.96 -16.12 -25.89
C MET A 37 -24.23 -16.15 -24.39
N ALA A 38 -23.31 -16.76 -23.63
CA ALA A 38 -23.22 -16.57 -22.20
C ALA A 38 -22.82 -15.11 -21.95
N ALA A 39 -23.78 -14.28 -21.57
CA ALA A 39 -23.52 -12.94 -21.06
C ALA A 39 -22.69 -13.10 -19.78
N GLY A 40 -21.39 -12.86 -19.89
CA GLY A 40 -20.47 -12.82 -18.76
C GLY A 40 -20.94 -11.75 -17.78
N LEU A 41 -21.28 -12.18 -16.57
CA LEU A 41 -21.61 -11.31 -15.45
C LEU A 41 -20.35 -10.51 -15.09
N LEU A 42 -20.17 -9.33 -15.70
CA LEU A 42 -19.21 -8.34 -15.24
C LEU A 42 -19.72 -7.86 -13.88
N ALA A 43 -19.32 -8.53 -12.81
CA ALA A 43 -19.50 -8.02 -11.47
C ALA A 43 -18.71 -6.71 -11.39
N SER A 44 -19.42 -5.58 -11.45
CA SER A 44 -18.86 -4.26 -11.17
C SER A 44 -18.33 -4.29 -9.74
N VAL A 45 -17.01 -4.44 -9.58
CA VAL A 45 -16.38 -4.36 -8.28
C VAL A 45 -16.60 -2.93 -7.79
N PRO A 46 -17.23 -2.70 -6.63
CA PRO A 46 -17.48 -1.35 -6.15
C PRO A 46 -16.14 -0.64 -5.95
N ALA A 47 -15.98 0.53 -6.57
CA ALA A 47 -14.85 1.40 -6.30
C ALA A 47 -14.98 1.90 -4.85
N MET A 48 -14.18 1.32 -3.96
CA MET A 48 -14.14 1.75 -2.56
C MET A 48 -13.46 3.11 -2.49
N ALA A 49 -14.22 4.13 -2.05
CA ALA A 49 -13.66 5.46 -1.79
C ALA A 49 -12.54 5.37 -0.74
N ALA A 50 -11.44 6.10 -0.96
CA ALA A 50 -10.33 6.14 -0.01
C ALA A 50 -10.79 6.78 1.32
N THR A 51 -10.44 6.14 2.42
CA THR A 51 -10.67 6.63 3.78
C THR A 51 -9.51 7.55 4.18
N ALA A 52 -9.82 8.63 4.90
CA ALA A 52 -8.82 9.52 5.48
C ALA A 52 -8.82 9.38 7.01
N TRP A 53 -7.64 9.17 7.59
CA TRP A 53 -7.42 9.26 9.04
C TRP A 53 -6.67 10.56 9.31
N THR A 54 -7.36 11.50 9.95
CA THR A 54 -6.79 12.78 10.39
C THR A 54 -6.39 12.68 11.86
N PHE A 55 -5.19 13.14 12.20
CA PHE A 55 -4.63 12.97 13.54
C PHE A 55 -4.98 14.12 14.49
N THR A 56 -6.23 14.58 14.43
CA THR A 56 -6.78 15.64 15.26
C THR A 56 -7.85 15.08 16.21
N GLY A 57 -7.80 15.40 17.50
CA GLY A 57 -8.87 15.07 18.46
C GLY A 57 -8.99 13.60 18.88
N GLY A 58 -7.94 12.79 18.69
CA GLY A 58 -7.87 11.40 19.18
C GLY A 58 -7.64 11.29 20.68
N SER A 59 -7.68 10.05 21.20
CA SER A 59 -7.30 9.78 22.60
C SER A 59 -5.78 9.69 22.77
N ASN A 60 -5.30 9.78 24.00
CA ASN A 60 -3.88 9.65 24.34
C ASN A 60 -3.73 8.82 25.62
N SER A 61 -2.84 7.83 25.63
CA SER A 61 -2.62 6.94 26.78
C SER A 61 -1.78 7.58 27.90
N GLY A 62 -1.09 8.71 27.64
CA GLY A 62 -0.30 9.40 28.66
C GLY A 62 0.60 10.50 28.12
N SER A 63 1.41 11.09 29.01
CA SER A 63 2.35 12.18 28.71
C SER A 63 3.82 11.76 28.79
N SER A 64 4.11 10.47 28.67
CA SER A 64 5.46 9.90 28.76
C SER A 64 5.87 9.24 27.44
N TYR A 65 7.17 8.98 27.27
CA TYR A 65 7.68 8.15 26.18
C TYR A 65 6.91 6.82 26.06
N GLY A 66 6.60 6.42 24.83
CA GLY A 66 5.78 5.24 24.55
C GLY A 66 4.27 5.47 24.70
N ASN A 67 3.82 6.72 24.77
CA ASN A 67 2.39 7.00 24.70
C ASN A 67 1.80 6.60 23.34
N VAL A 68 0.53 6.22 23.38
CA VAL A 68 -0.24 5.77 22.23
C VAL A 68 -1.35 6.77 21.99
N ARG A 69 -1.49 7.23 20.74
CA ARG A 69 -2.63 8.04 20.32
C ARG A 69 -3.54 7.24 19.40
N THR A 70 -4.83 7.25 19.71
CA THR A 70 -5.80 6.43 18.99
C THR A 70 -6.81 7.29 18.25
N TYR A 71 -7.02 6.96 16.98
CA TYR A 71 -7.94 7.63 16.06
C TYR A 71 -8.79 6.60 15.33
N SER A 72 -9.92 7.02 14.76
CA SER A 72 -10.81 6.13 14.02
C SER A 72 -11.42 6.85 12.82
N SER A 73 -11.48 6.16 11.68
CA SER A 73 -12.17 6.63 10.48
C SER A 73 -12.56 5.44 9.60
N GLY A 74 -13.69 5.54 8.90
CA GLY A 74 -14.18 4.45 8.04
C GLY A 74 -14.41 3.12 8.76
N GLY A 75 -14.68 3.14 10.07
CA GLY A 75 -14.82 1.93 10.89
C GLY A 75 -13.50 1.24 11.28
N VAL A 76 -12.36 1.81 10.90
CA VAL A 76 -11.02 1.29 11.21
C VAL A 76 -10.33 2.19 12.21
N GLN A 77 -9.84 1.60 13.30
CA GLN A 77 -9.02 2.27 14.29
C GLN A 77 -7.56 2.27 13.83
N VAL A 78 -6.85 3.36 14.13
CA VAL A 78 -5.40 3.47 14.01
C VAL A 78 -4.80 3.92 15.34
N GLN A 79 -3.79 3.20 15.80
CA GLN A 79 -2.96 3.55 16.95
C GLN A 79 -1.62 4.07 16.43
N ALA A 80 -1.24 5.28 16.82
CA ALA A 80 0.03 5.90 16.49
C ALA A 80 0.98 5.87 17.69
N THR A 81 2.24 5.55 17.44
CA THR A 81 3.34 5.56 18.43
C THR A 81 4.59 6.19 17.81
N ALA A 82 5.41 6.86 18.62
CA ALA A 82 6.64 7.50 18.18
C ALA A 82 7.87 6.63 18.48
N TRP A 83 8.88 6.72 17.61
CA TRP A 83 10.11 5.92 17.64
C TRP A 83 11.29 6.70 17.07
N ALA A 84 12.47 6.53 17.66
CA ALA A 84 13.70 7.20 17.24
C ALA A 84 14.93 6.32 17.52
N ASN A 85 16.05 6.54 16.81
CA ASN A 85 17.30 5.82 17.06
C ASN A 85 18.12 6.38 18.24
N THR A 86 17.51 6.64 19.38
CA THR A 86 18.18 7.20 20.57
C THR A 86 18.68 6.13 21.56
N GLY A 87 18.47 4.86 21.24
CA GLY A 87 18.82 3.75 22.11
C GLY A 87 20.27 3.32 21.99
N GLY A 88 20.79 2.81 23.11
CA GLY A 88 22.17 2.35 23.25
C GLY A 88 23.18 3.50 23.38
N SER A 89 24.40 3.20 23.80
CA SER A 89 25.44 4.22 24.05
C SER A 89 25.89 5.01 22.81
N SER A 90 25.52 4.55 21.62
CA SER A 90 25.91 5.13 20.33
C SER A 90 24.73 5.75 19.59
N ASN A 91 23.52 5.78 20.17
CA ASN A 91 22.32 6.32 19.54
C ASN A 91 22.08 5.77 18.13
N THR A 92 22.08 4.44 18.03
CA THR A 92 21.83 3.71 16.78
C THR A 92 20.64 2.77 16.89
N LEU A 93 20.23 2.42 18.11
CA LEU A 93 19.13 1.48 18.34
C LEU A 93 17.82 2.24 18.44
N ILE A 94 16.77 1.70 17.84
CA ILE A 94 15.43 2.25 17.88
C ILE A 94 14.84 2.00 19.28
N GLU A 95 14.28 3.03 19.88
CA GLU A 95 13.47 2.95 21.09
C GLU A 95 12.23 3.84 21.00
N ASN A 96 11.28 3.65 21.92
CA ASN A 96 10.05 4.43 21.89
C ASN A 96 10.32 5.89 22.26
N ALA A 97 9.63 6.81 21.59
CA ALA A 97 9.69 8.23 21.82
C ALA A 97 8.33 8.75 22.30
N TYR A 98 8.23 10.06 22.55
CA TYR A 98 6.98 10.71 22.93
C TYR A 98 6.25 11.14 21.65
N LEU A 99 4.99 10.77 21.51
CA LEU A 99 4.15 11.21 20.41
C LEU A 99 3.35 12.44 20.83
N GLY A 100 3.85 13.61 20.44
CA GLY A 100 3.19 14.89 20.67
C GLY A 100 2.06 15.14 19.66
N SER A 101 1.10 15.98 20.06
CA SER A 101 0.06 16.51 19.18
C SER A 101 0.12 18.01 19.23
N TYR A 102 0.56 18.62 18.14
CA TYR A 102 0.83 20.05 18.03
C TYR A 102 -0.10 20.68 17.01
N SER A 103 -0.05 22.01 16.90
CA SER A 103 -0.62 22.70 15.74
C SER A 103 0.07 22.17 14.48
N GLY A 104 -0.73 21.67 13.52
CA GLY A 104 -0.24 21.05 12.29
C GLY A 104 -0.09 19.52 12.32
N GLY A 105 -0.30 18.84 13.46
CA GLY A 105 -0.35 17.37 13.50
C GLY A 105 0.54 16.73 14.56
N LEU A 106 0.83 15.46 14.34
CA LEU A 106 1.68 14.63 15.20
C LEU A 106 3.16 14.97 14.99
N GLY A 107 3.89 15.12 16.08
CA GLY A 107 5.35 15.25 16.10
C GLY A 107 5.94 14.27 17.09
N VAL A 108 7.24 14.02 16.96
CA VAL A 108 8.00 13.17 17.86
C VAL A 108 8.74 14.05 18.85
N GLY A 109 8.93 13.52 20.06
CA GLY A 109 9.90 14.02 21.01
C GLY A 109 10.78 12.86 21.45
N ASN A 110 12.01 12.78 20.96
CA ASN A 110 12.91 11.66 21.20
C ASN A 110 13.61 11.75 22.57
N ARG A 111 14.42 10.75 22.92
CA ARG A 111 15.00 10.63 24.27
C ARG A 111 16.39 11.26 24.43
N ASP A 112 16.93 11.86 23.38
CA ASP A 112 18.31 12.35 23.37
C ASP A 112 18.41 13.86 23.68
N ALA A 113 17.36 14.42 24.27
CA ALA A 113 17.28 15.82 24.66
C ALA A 113 18.46 16.26 25.54
N GLY A 114 19.12 17.32 25.10
CA GLY A 114 20.25 17.95 25.78
C GLY A 114 21.61 17.54 25.20
N ASN A 115 22.14 16.38 25.63
CA ASN A 115 23.55 16.02 25.43
C ASN A 115 23.87 15.30 24.11
N GLY A 116 22.86 14.94 23.32
CA GLY A 116 23.02 14.34 22.00
C GLY A 116 22.16 15.01 20.93
N ASP A 117 21.11 15.72 21.36
CA ASP A 117 20.31 16.66 20.58
C ASP A 117 19.84 17.83 21.49
N PRO A 118 20.51 19.01 21.44
CA PRO A 118 20.20 20.13 22.33
C PRO A 118 18.88 20.87 22.02
N GLY A 119 18.33 20.74 20.81
CA GLY A 119 17.10 21.43 20.42
C GLY A 119 15.85 20.59 20.67
N GLU A 120 16.02 19.28 20.90
CA GLU A 120 14.96 18.31 21.09
C GLU A 120 13.95 18.77 22.15
N GLY A 121 12.66 18.68 21.82
CA GLY A 121 11.62 19.22 22.69
C GLY A 121 11.44 20.75 22.61
N THR A 122 12.07 21.42 21.63
CA THR A 122 11.82 22.83 21.30
C THR A 122 11.46 22.98 19.82
N ASN A 123 10.99 24.16 19.40
CA ASN A 123 10.68 24.39 17.99
C ASN A 123 11.99 24.60 17.22
N PRO A 124 12.29 23.86 16.13
CA PRO A 124 11.36 23.05 15.31
C PRO A 124 11.22 21.54 15.64
N GLU A 125 12.06 20.98 16.49
CA GLU A 125 12.24 19.55 16.82
C GLU A 125 11.09 18.88 17.62
N HIS A 126 9.93 19.53 17.67
CA HIS A 126 8.64 18.89 18.00
C HIS A 126 7.99 18.29 16.75
N ALA A 127 8.80 17.63 15.94
CA ALA A 127 8.47 17.21 14.59
C ALA A 127 8.88 15.75 14.38
N ILE A 128 8.57 15.23 13.21
CA ILE A 128 9.26 14.07 12.67
C ILE A 128 10.44 14.67 11.91
N ASP A 129 11.66 14.46 12.40
CA ASP A 129 12.87 15.03 11.84
C ASP A 129 14.04 14.03 11.75
N ASN A 130 15.09 14.50 11.09
CA ASN A 130 16.36 13.79 10.92
C ASN A 130 17.53 14.63 11.48
N ASP A 131 17.25 15.55 12.41
CA ASP A 131 18.30 16.38 13.01
C ASP A 131 19.00 15.61 14.12
N ASP A 132 20.26 15.23 13.88
CA ASP A 132 21.06 14.29 14.70
C ASP A 132 20.49 12.86 14.82
N ARG A 133 19.19 12.68 15.00
CA ARG A 133 18.47 11.41 15.12
C ARG A 133 17.36 11.37 14.09
N TYR A 134 16.99 10.16 13.66
CA TYR A 134 15.86 9.93 12.77
C TYR A 134 14.64 9.57 13.59
N ASP A 135 13.60 10.37 13.42
CA ASP A 135 12.31 10.18 14.04
C ASP A 135 11.30 9.51 13.12
N SER A 136 10.39 8.77 13.73
CA SER A 136 9.37 8.03 13.01
C SER A 136 8.11 7.79 13.84
N VAL A 137 6.99 7.68 13.13
CA VAL A 137 5.68 7.34 13.66
C VAL A 137 5.23 6.01 13.09
N LEU A 138 4.96 5.06 13.97
CA LEU A 138 4.36 3.78 13.64
C LEU A 138 2.85 3.86 13.76
N LEU A 139 2.16 3.66 12.65
CA LEU A 139 0.71 3.54 12.55
C LEU A 139 0.32 2.06 12.54
N SER A 140 -0.45 1.65 13.55
CA SER A 140 -0.99 0.30 13.71
C SER A 140 -2.51 0.32 13.50
N PHE A 141 -2.96 -0.15 12.36
CA PHE A 141 -4.36 -0.21 11.98
C PHE A 141 -5.02 -1.50 12.49
N SER A 142 -6.29 -1.41 12.90
CA SER A 142 -7.09 -2.58 13.30
C SER A 142 -7.45 -3.49 12.12
N GLN A 143 -7.26 -3.01 10.89
CA GLN A 143 -7.43 -3.75 9.64
C GLN A 143 -6.35 -3.32 8.64
N ALA A 144 -5.98 -4.20 7.72
CA ALA A 144 -4.99 -3.85 6.72
C ALA A 144 -5.51 -2.75 5.79
N VAL A 145 -4.66 -1.76 5.53
CA VAL A 145 -4.96 -0.63 4.64
C VAL A 145 -3.88 -0.53 3.56
N ASN A 146 -4.28 -0.14 2.36
CA ASN A 146 -3.35 0.37 1.37
C ASN A 146 -3.25 1.88 1.54
N LEU A 147 -2.16 2.35 2.13
CA LEU A 147 -1.89 3.77 2.37
C LEU A 147 -1.44 4.42 1.05
N THR A 148 -2.34 5.16 0.41
CA THR A 148 -2.15 5.77 -0.92
C THR A 148 -1.61 7.19 -0.87
N ALA A 149 -1.72 7.87 0.27
CA ALA A 149 -1.16 9.20 0.46
C ALA A 149 -0.90 9.56 1.93
N VAL A 150 0.07 10.43 2.13
CA VAL A 150 0.46 11.04 3.42
C VAL A 150 0.32 12.55 3.30
N GLN A 151 -0.03 13.22 4.39
CA GLN A 151 -0.09 14.68 4.44
C GLN A 151 0.52 15.20 5.74
N ASN A 152 1.43 16.16 5.63
CA ASN A 152 1.87 16.97 6.76
C ASN A 152 0.95 18.18 6.91
N GLY A 153 0.77 18.65 8.14
CA GLY A 153 0.02 19.88 8.41
C GLY A 153 0.92 21.04 8.79
N TRP A 154 2.22 20.78 8.96
CA TRP A 154 3.25 21.77 9.19
C TRP A 154 4.60 21.20 8.77
N TYR A 155 5.49 22.07 8.32
CA TYR A 155 6.90 21.76 8.12
C TYR A 155 7.78 23.01 8.32
N SER A 156 9.08 22.83 8.43
CA SER A 156 10.06 23.91 8.44
C SER A 156 11.27 23.58 7.58
N ASN A 157 11.59 24.47 6.63
CA ASN A 157 12.70 24.35 5.66
C ASN A 157 12.59 23.16 4.69
N ASP A 158 12.72 21.94 5.20
CA ASP A 158 12.71 20.68 4.45
C ASP A 158 11.67 19.72 5.05
N SER A 159 11.21 18.75 4.28
CA SER A 159 10.16 17.83 4.74
C SER A 159 10.18 16.48 4.03
N ASP A 160 11.34 16.04 3.53
CA ASP A 160 11.46 14.74 2.89
C ASP A 160 11.02 13.62 3.88
N LEU A 161 10.30 12.60 3.39
CA LEU A 161 9.74 11.52 4.23
C LEU A 161 10.08 10.13 3.71
N SER A 162 10.28 9.19 4.63
CA SER A 162 10.28 7.75 4.36
C SER A 162 8.93 7.12 4.73
N VAL A 163 8.34 6.34 3.83
CA VAL A 163 7.11 5.58 4.09
C VAL A 163 7.38 4.09 3.89
N LEU A 164 7.18 3.30 4.93
CA LEU A 164 7.41 1.86 4.93
C LEU A 164 6.15 1.09 5.31
N ALA A 165 6.03 -0.12 4.76
CA ALA A 165 5.01 -1.10 5.16
C ALA A 165 5.67 -2.37 5.69
N TYR A 166 5.11 -2.91 6.77
CA TYR A 166 5.50 -4.23 7.27
C TYR A 166 4.74 -5.33 6.53
N LEU A 167 5.47 -6.22 5.86
CA LEU A 167 4.92 -7.37 5.13
C LEU A 167 5.21 -8.72 5.81
N GLY A 168 5.87 -8.69 6.97
CA GLY A 168 6.13 -9.88 7.77
C GLY A 168 4.88 -10.43 8.45
N ALA A 169 5.05 -11.53 9.19
CA ALA A 169 3.97 -12.14 9.96
C ALA A 169 3.86 -11.49 11.36
N GLY A 170 2.64 -11.47 11.91
CA GLY A 170 2.39 -11.00 13.28
C GLY A 170 2.57 -9.49 13.46
N THR A 171 2.84 -9.09 14.71
CA THR A 171 3.13 -7.70 15.07
C THR A 171 4.62 -7.41 14.90
N PRO A 172 5.02 -6.34 14.20
CA PRO A 172 6.44 -5.99 14.07
C PRO A 172 7.04 -5.57 15.42
N THR A 173 8.29 -5.97 15.66
CA THR A 173 9.13 -5.45 16.75
C THR A 173 10.26 -4.65 16.13
N ILE A 174 10.32 -3.34 16.46
CA ILE A 174 11.40 -2.45 15.99
C ILE A 174 12.32 -2.00 17.13
N ALA A 175 11.86 -2.09 18.38
CA ALA A 175 12.65 -1.71 19.56
C ALA A 175 13.93 -2.56 19.67
N GLY A 176 15.05 -1.90 19.96
CA GLY A 176 16.37 -2.52 20.15
C GLY A 176 17.08 -2.92 18.86
N GLY A 177 16.44 -2.83 17.70
CA GLY A 177 17.09 -2.97 16.38
C GLY A 177 17.52 -1.62 15.81
N THR A 178 18.24 -1.64 14.70
CA THR A 178 18.58 -0.45 13.91
C THR A 178 17.58 -0.24 12.77
N TYR A 179 17.57 0.94 12.15
CA TYR A 179 16.80 1.15 10.92
C TYR A 179 17.23 0.22 9.78
N ALA A 180 18.50 -0.20 9.73
CA ALA A 180 18.98 -1.17 8.75
C ALA A 180 18.39 -2.58 8.98
N ASP A 181 18.21 -2.99 10.24
CA ASP A 181 17.65 -4.30 10.59
C ASP A 181 16.19 -4.43 10.11
N MET A 182 15.46 -3.32 10.00
CA MET A 182 14.06 -3.32 9.58
C MET A 182 13.85 -3.94 8.20
N VAL A 183 14.75 -3.68 7.24
CA VAL A 183 14.67 -4.22 5.88
C VAL A 183 14.73 -5.75 5.89
N SER A 184 15.62 -6.31 6.71
CA SER A 184 15.70 -7.77 6.92
C SER A 184 14.55 -8.32 7.77
N GLY A 185 13.94 -7.48 8.60
CA GLY A 185 12.83 -7.79 9.50
C GLY A 185 11.45 -7.76 8.85
N GLY A 186 11.35 -7.67 7.52
CA GLY A 186 10.07 -7.69 6.79
C GLY A 186 9.44 -6.32 6.53
N TRP A 187 10.17 -5.24 6.77
CA TRP A 187 9.78 -3.90 6.34
C TRP A 187 10.23 -3.63 4.90
N VAL A 188 9.36 -2.99 4.13
CA VAL A 188 9.63 -2.62 2.74
C VAL A 188 9.43 -1.12 2.59
N ASN A 189 10.40 -0.44 1.97
CA ASN A 189 10.23 0.95 1.55
C ASN A 189 9.16 1.02 0.46
N ILE A 190 8.12 1.79 0.70
CA ILE A 190 6.99 1.99 -0.22
C ILE A 190 7.17 3.28 -1.01
N ALA A 191 7.62 4.34 -0.34
CA ALA A 191 7.89 5.62 -0.97
C ALA A 191 8.93 6.42 -0.18
N SER A 192 9.77 7.14 -0.92
CA SER A 192 10.52 8.30 -0.45
C SER A 192 9.87 9.54 -1.04
N LEU A 193 9.31 10.41 -0.21
CA LEU A 193 8.54 11.57 -0.66
C LEU A 193 9.42 12.81 -0.54
N SER A 194 9.79 13.41 -1.67
CA SER A 194 10.58 14.65 -1.64
C SER A 194 9.70 15.86 -1.37
N ASN A 195 10.04 16.62 -0.33
CA ASN A 195 9.53 17.94 0.00
C ASN A 195 8.01 18.09 -0.20
N PRO A 196 7.18 17.17 0.33
CA PRO A 196 5.72 17.26 0.22
C PRO A 196 5.13 18.55 0.81
N GLY A 197 5.86 19.25 1.68
CA GLY A 197 5.36 20.41 2.41
C GLY A 197 4.08 20.01 3.14
N THR A 198 3.00 20.79 2.96
CA THR A 198 1.66 20.47 3.50
C THR A 198 0.71 19.84 2.48
N SER A 199 1.21 19.51 1.29
CA SER A 199 0.41 18.88 0.24
C SER A 199 0.10 17.43 0.59
N LEU A 200 -1.01 16.92 0.05
CA LEU A 200 -1.29 15.49 0.09
C LEU A 200 -0.39 14.79 -0.93
N ALA A 201 0.63 14.09 -0.44
CA ALA A 201 1.62 13.41 -1.26
C ALA A 201 1.25 11.95 -1.49
N SER A 202 1.23 11.51 -2.75
CA SER A 202 0.92 10.12 -3.08
C SER A 202 2.10 9.21 -2.79
N THR A 203 1.81 8.05 -2.21
CA THR A 203 2.80 6.97 -2.01
C THR A 203 2.93 6.07 -3.24
N GLY A 204 2.02 6.17 -4.22
CA GLY A 204 1.95 5.22 -5.34
C GLY A 204 1.64 3.77 -4.93
N SER A 205 1.31 3.52 -3.65
CA SER A 205 1.21 2.18 -3.10
C SER A 205 0.05 1.36 -3.68
N SER A 206 0.33 0.09 -3.99
CA SER A 206 -0.66 -0.98 -4.17
C SER A 206 -0.62 -2.01 -3.04
N VAL A 207 0.15 -1.73 -1.98
CA VAL A 207 0.49 -2.65 -0.90
C VAL A 207 -0.48 -2.47 0.26
N TYR A 208 -1.01 -3.57 0.78
CA TYR A 208 -1.83 -3.60 1.99
C TYR A 208 -1.01 -4.05 3.20
N SER A 209 -1.05 -3.25 4.26
CA SER A 209 -0.43 -3.56 5.55
C SER A 209 -1.28 -3.05 6.71
N SER A 210 -1.22 -3.72 7.85
CA SER A 210 -1.76 -3.21 9.12
C SER A 210 -0.77 -2.31 9.86
N TYR A 211 0.51 -2.31 9.46
CA TYR A 211 1.56 -1.51 10.09
C TYR A 211 2.33 -0.69 9.06
N TRP A 212 2.37 0.61 9.31
CA TRP A 212 3.05 1.59 8.46
C TRP A 212 3.98 2.44 9.31
N LEU A 213 5.24 2.58 8.89
CA LEU A 213 6.18 3.49 9.51
C LEU A 213 6.33 4.70 8.60
N ILE A 214 6.13 5.90 9.15
CA ILE A 214 6.34 7.17 8.47
C ILE A 214 7.36 7.94 9.28
N GLY A 215 8.51 8.25 8.71
CA GLY A 215 9.57 9.02 9.37
C GLY A 215 10.13 10.09 8.46
N ALA A 216 11.05 10.88 9.00
CA ALA A 216 11.88 11.76 8.19
C ALA A 216 12.64 10.92 7.15
N PHE A 217 13.18 11.56 6.11
CA PHE A 217 13.89 10.80 5.10
C PHE A 217 15.11 10.12 5.72
N ASN A 218 15.20 8.80 5.56
CA ASN A 218 16.29 7.99 6.08
C ASN A 218 16.97 7.27 4.90
N PRO A 219 18.25 7.58 4.63
CA PRO A 219 18.96 7.06 3.45
C PRO A 219 19.19 5.55 3.51
N THR A 220 19.03 4.93 4.68
CA THR A 220 19.06 3.47 4.85
C THR A 220 17.99 2.77 4.03
N PHE A 221 16.85 3.42 3.81
CA PHE A 221 15.72 2.86 3.05
C PHE A 221 15.76 3.18 1.57
N ASP A 222 16.48 4.23 1.19
CA ASP A 222 16.62 4.69 -0.19
C ASP A 222 17.98 5.37 -0.42
N SER A 223 19.00 4.53 -0.56
CA SER A 223 20.37 4.99 -0.81
C SER A 223 20.53 5.76 -2.13
N GLY A 224 19.60 5.62 -3.08
CA GLY A 224 19.61 6.34 -4.36
C GLY A 224 19.35 7.83 -4.19
N ASN A 225 18.64 8.22 -3.13
CA ASN A 225 18.32 9.60 -2.79
C ASN A 225 19.04 10.08 -1.52
N ALA A 226 20.18 9.48 -1.17
CA ALA A 226 20.87 9.76 0.10
C ALA A 226 21.17 11.25 0.35
N GLY A 227 21.28 12.06 -0.72
CA GLY A 227 21.47 13.51 -0.62
C GLY A 227 20.31 14.28 0.01
N TRP A 228 19.11 13.70 0.09
CA TRP A 228 17.94 14.28 0.76
C TRP A 228 18.15 14.36 2.28
N ALA A 229 18.89 13.41 2.85
CA ALA A 229 19.24 13.41 4.27
C ALA A 229 20.24 14.51 4.69
N ASN A 230 20.76 15.30 3.74
CA ASN A 230 21.58 16.46 4.06
C ASN A 230 20.72 17.66 4.52
N GLY A 231 19.46 17.70 4.09
CA GLY A 231 18.47 18.63 4.57
C GLY A 231 17.93 18.15 5.92
N LYS A 232 17.74 19.09 6.85
CA LYS A 232 17.06 18.81 8.10
C LYS A 232 15.56 18.85 7.85
N ASP A 233 14.95 17.68 7.77
CA ASP A 233 13.53 17.50 7.62
C ASP A 233 12.84 17.89 8.92
N TYR A 234 11.80 18.72 8.89
CA TYR A 234 10.94 18.90 10.06
C TYR A 234 9.50 18.87 9.60
N ALA A 235 8.77 17.81 9.92
CA ALA A 235 7.38 17.65 9.49
C ALA A 235 6.46 17.20 10.61
N LYS A 236 5.22 17.70 10.63
CA LYS A 236 4.17 17.17 11.51
C LYS A 236 3.14 16.40 10.70
N LEU A 237 2.99 15.12 11.01
CA LEU A 237 2.08 14.22 10.31
C LEU A 237 0.63 14.58 10.66
N TYR A 238 -0.13 15.03 9.67
CA TYR A 238 -1.49 15.50 9.86
C TYR A 238 -2.54 14.46 9.48
N ALA A 239 -2.33 13.77 8.36
CA ALA A 239 -3.27 12.77 7.89
C ALA A 239 -2.61 11.71 7.03
N VAL A 240 -3.28 10.55 6.96
CA VAL A 240 -3.01 9.52 5.96
C VAL A 240 -4.30 9.13 5.26
N LYS A 241 -4.18 8.74 4.00
CA LYS A 241 -5.29 8.29 3.17
C LYS A 241 -5.01 6.92 2.60
N GLY A 242 -6.05 6.11 2.49
CA GLY A 242 -5.90 4.76 1.99
C GLY A 242 -7.19 3.99 1.80
N ASN A 243 -7.08 2.83 1.18
CA ASN A 243 -8.19 1.91 0.96
C ASN A 243 -8.15 0.79 2.02
N ILE A 244 -9.28 0.54 2.65
CA ILE A 244 -9.41 -0.53 3.65
C ILE A 244 -9.50 -1.88 2.93
N CYS A 245 -8.77 -2.88 3.42
CA CYS A 245 -8.94 -4.25 2.94
C CYS A 245 -10.23 -4.86 3.49
N THR A 246 -11.15 -5.20 2.61
CA THR A 246 -12.44 -5.80 2.96
C THR A 246 -12.48 -7.32 2.74
N ALA A 247 -11.38 -7.91 2.27
CA ALA A 247 -11.32 -9.33 1.99
C ALA A 247 -11.39 -10.17 3.28
N PRO A 248 -12.14 -11.28 3.28
CA PRO A 248 -12.09 -12.26 4.36
C PRO A 248 -10.65 -12.80 4.52
N GLY A 249 -10.13 -12.80 5.75
CA GLY A 249 -8.75 -13.21 6.04
C GLY A 249 -7.71 -12.08 6.06
N GLY A 250 -8.11 -10.83 5.78
CA GLY A 250 -7.24 -9.66 5.88
C GLY A 250 -6.23 -9.56 4.74
N ALA A 251 -5.06 -8.99 5.00
CA ALA A 251 -3.98 -8.90 4.03
C ALA A 251 -2.81 -9.82 4.39
N SER A 252 -2.16 -10.38 3.37
CA SER A 252 -0.94 -11.17 3.53
C SER A 252 0.01 -10.89 2.36
N GLY A 253 1.31 -10.77 2.65
CA GLY A 253 2.33 -10.48 1.64
C GLY A 253 2.05 -9.21 0.82
N GLY A 254 1.46 -8.19 1.45
CA GLY A 254 1.11 -6.93 0.79
C GLY A 254 -0.17 -6.95 -0.04
N LYS A 255 -0.94 -8.04 -0.05
CA LYS A 255 -2.16 -8.17 -0.86
C LYS A 255 -3.41 -8.32 0.01
N CYS A 256 -4.44 -7.55 -0.29
CA CYS A 256 -5.76 -7.74 0.32
C CYS A 256 -6.37 -9.07 -0.16
N GLY A 257 -6.79 -9.92 0.79
CA GLY A 257 -7.25 -11.28 0.50
C GLY A 257 -6.13 -12.26 0.19
N GLY A 258 -4.87 -11.89 0.47
CA GLY A 258 -3.74 -12.82 0.39
C GLY A 258 -3.95 -13.96 1.36
N THR A 259 -3.87 -15.19 0.87
CA THR A 259 -3.94 -16.39 1.72
C THR A 259 -2.71 -16.40 2.64
N PRO A 260 -2.87 -16.40 3.97
CA PRO A 260 -1.75 -16.66 4.87
C PRO A 260 -1.14 -18.00 4.50
N GLY A 261 0.18 -18.04 4.31
CA GLY A 261 0.90 -19.27 4.01
C GLY A 261 0.39 -20.42 4.90
N THR A 262 -0.04 -21.50 4.25
CA THR A 262 -0.55 -22.79 4.76
C THR A 262 -2.04 -22.96 5.10
N GLY A 263 -2.91 -21.96 4.97
CA GLY A 263 -4.36 -22.19 5.10
C GLY A 263 -5.01 -22.25 3.73
N ILE A 264 -5.29 -23.45 3.19
CA ILE A 264 -5.97 -23.67 1.90
C ILE A 264 -7.06 -22.60 1.71
N PRO A 265 -7.01 -21.81 0.62
CA PRO A 265 -8.15 -21.00 0.25
C PRO A 265 -9.35 -21.94 0.15
N GLU A 266 -10.46 -21.61 0.79
CA GLU A 266 -11.75 -22.22 0.47
C GLU A 266 -12.61 -21.22 -0.32
N PRO A 267 -12.24 -20.78 -1.55
CA PRO A 267 -13.09 -19.94 -2.35
C PRO A 267 -13.97 -20.88 -3.17
N GLY A 268 -15.24 -20.97 -2.82
CA GLY A 268 -16.27 -21.50 -3.72
C GLY A 268 -16.47 -23.02 -3.76
N SER A 269 -15.59 -23.86 -3.21
CA SER A 269 -15.81 -25.32 -3.19
C SER A 269 -17.05 -25.71 -2.37
N LEU A 270 -17.34 -25.04 -1.26
CA LEU A 270 -18.58 -25.25 -0.49
C LEU A 270 -19.83 -24.74 -1.23
N ALA A 271 -19.72 -23.61 -1.92
CA ALA A 271 -20.84 -23.08 -2.71
C ALA A 271 -21.17 -23.99 -3.90
N LEU A 272 -20.15 -24.51 -4.59
CA LEU A 272 -20.33 -25.44 -5.70
C LEU A 272 -20.76 -26.84 -5.23
N ALA A 273 -20.25 -27.33 -4.09
CA ALA A 273 -20.75 -28.56 -3.46
C ALA A 273 -22.21 -28.41 -3.02
N GLY A 274 -22.61 -27.25 -2.50
CA GLY A 274 -24.00 -26.93 -2.16
C GLY A 274 -24.92 -26.89 -3.38
N LEU A 275 -24.49 -26.25 -4.47
CA LEU A 275 -25.23 -26.23 -5.74
C LEU A 275 -25.30 -27.62 -6.41
N GLY A 276 -24.23 -28.40 -6.32
CA GLY A 276 -24.19 -29.79 -6.80
C GLY A 276 -25.17 -30.68 -6.04
N LEU A 277 -25.27 -30.52 -4.71
CA LEU A 277 -26.19 -31.30 -3.88
C LEU A 277 -27.67 -30.94 -4.15
N LEU A 278 -27.98 -29.65 -4.34
CA LEU A 278 -29.32 -29.21 -4.75
C LEU A 278 -29.69 -29.71 -6.16
N GLY A 279 -28.72 -29.75 -7.08
CA GLY A 279 -28.90 -30.34 -8.41
C GLY A 279 -29.26 -31.83 -8.35
N VAL A 280 -28.59 -32.61 -7.50
CA VAL A 280 -28.86 -34.05 -7.30
C VAL A 280 -30.23 -34.29 -6.65
N ILE A 281 -30.65 -33.43 -5.70
CA ILE A 281 -31.97 -33.50 -5.08
C ILE A 281 -33.08 -33.15 -6.10
N GLY A 282 -32.85 -32.16 -6.97
CA GLY A 282 -33.76 -31.81 -8.06
C GLY A 282 -33.92 -32.92 -9.11
N LEU A 283 -32.82 -33.59 -9.46
CA LEU A 283 -32.82 -34.72 -10.40
C LEU A 283 -33.55 -35.96 -9.83
N ARG A 284 -33.50 -36.19 -8.52
CA ARG A 284 -34.28 -37.28 -7.87
C ARG A 284 -35.78 -37.05 -7.89
N ARG A 285 -36.25 -35.80 -7.93
CA ARG A 285 -37.69 -35.46 -7.95
C ARG A 285 -38.35 -35.62 -9.32
N ARG A 286 -37.58 -35.75 -10.41
CA ARG A 286 -38.10 -35.99 -11.77
C ARG A 286 -38.23 -37.47 -12.16
N ARG A 287 -37.99 -38.40 -11.23
CA ARG A 287 -38.10 -39.86 -11.45
C ARG A 287 -39.29 -40.52 -10.73
N LYS A 288 -40.38 -39.78 -10.51
CA LYS A 288 -41.68 -40.36 -10.15
C LYS A 288 -42.73 -39.89 -11.15
#